data_AF-A0A944S2X8-F1
#
_entry.id   AF-A0A944S2X8-F1
#
_cell.length_a   1.000
_cell.length_b   1.000
_cell.length_c   1.000
_cell.angle_alpha   90.00
_cell.angle_beta   90.00
_cell.angle_gamma   90.00
#
_symmetry.space_group_name_H-M   'P 1'
#
loop_
_entity.id
_entity.type
_entity.pdbx_description
1 polymer ?
#
loop_
_entity_poly.entity_id
_entity_poly.type
_entity_poly.pdbx_seq_one_letter_code
_entity_poly.pdbx_strand_id
1 'polypeptide(L)'
;MDPLTSFLHRLSMTRRLMGGVFAIGFVIAWWDPDPRLILILAGGLSCGILLLGPYAAAALYMTRLQHIWRGHLRWLLCLLLALSSVALLDSFIHWSTAQRILAASVACVGTVVGHDATLAVLELRSSAGRVDAWMVGLFPVFVGLSALAGYCSLGFGIGAYQVVRAFVG
;
A
#
# COMPACT_ATOMS: atom_id res chain seq x y z
N MET A 1 22.63 -17.55 9.51
CA MET A 1 22.03 -17.16 8.21
C MET A 1 22.27 -15.67 8.04
N ASP A 2 22.90 -15.26 6.94
CA ASP A 2 23.22 -13.86 6.71
C ASP A 2 21.93 -13.04 6.60
N PRO A 3 21.80 -11.91 7.32
CA PRO A 3 20.59 -11.08 7.31
C PRO A 3 20.22 -10.58 5.91
N LEU A 4 21.21 -10.48 5.02
CA LEU A 4 21.05 -10.10 3.63
C LEU A 4 20.36 -11.20 2.80
N THR A 5 20.69 -12.47 3.06
CA THR A 5 20.09 -13.61 2.36
C THR A 5 18.64 -13.86 2.78
N SER A 6 18.32 -13.68 4.07
CA SER A 6 16.94 -13.76 4.56
C SER A 6 16.08 -12.60 4.03
N PHE A 7 16.65 -11.39 3.95
CA PHE A 7 16.00 -10.23 3.34
C PHE A 7 15.72 -10.44 1.85
N LEU A 8 16.71 -10.87 1.07
CA LEU A 8 16.55 -11.16 -0.36
C LEU A 8 15.51 -12.26 -0.62
N HIS A 9 15.50 -13.30 0.21
CA HIS A 9 14.50 -14.36 0.11
C HIS A 9 13.08 -13.83 0.37
N ARG A 10 12.89 -13.01 1.41
CA ARG A 10 11.61 -12.36 1.71
C ARG A 10 11.19 -11.36 0.62
N LEU A 11 12.15 -10.64 0.03
CA LEU A 11 11.92 -9.73 -1.09
C LEU A 11 11.51 -10.48 -2.37
N SER A 12 12.07 -11.67 -2.58
CA SER A 12 11.66 -12.55 -3.69
C SER A 12 10.21 -13.04 -3.55
N MET A 13 9.76 -13.28 -2.30
CA MET A 13 8.37 -13.65 -1.99
C MET A 13 7.40 -12.49 -2.28
N THR A 14 7.78 -11.25 -2.00
CA THR A 14 6.96 -10.07 -2.31
C THR A 14 6.97 -9.66 -3.78
N ARG A 15 7.82 -10.28 -4.61
CA ARG A 15 7.91 -9.99 -6.05
C ARG A 15 6.58 -10.13 -6.79
N ARG A 16 5.76 -11.13 -6.46
CA ARG A 16 4.42 -11.30 -7.10
C ARG A 16 3.50 -10.13 -6.80
N LEU A 17 3.53 -9.65 -5.56
CA LEU A 17 2.74 -8.50 -5.13
C LEU A 17 3.25 -7.21 -5.76
N MET A 18 4.58 -7.03 -5.83
CA MET A 18 5.19 -5.90 -6.55
C MET A 18 4.82 -5.92 -8.04
N GLY A 19 4.85 -7.09 -8.69
CA GLY A 19 4.41 -7.25 -10.08
C GLY A 19 2.93 -6.91 -10.29
N GLY A 20 2.05 -7.31 -9.37
CA GLY A 20 0.64 -6.91 -9.41
C GLY A 20 0.45 -5.40 -9.28
N VAL A 21 1.15 -4.76 -8.35
CA VAL A 21 1.09 -3.31 -8.15
C VAL A 21 1.72 -2.53 -9.32
N PHE A 22 2.76 -3.09 -9.93
CA PHE A 22 3.31 -2.57 -11.19
C PHE A 22 2.27 -2.59 -12.30
N ALA A 23 1.56 -3.72 -12.48
CA ALA A 23 0.50 -3.83 -13.48
C ALA A 23 -0.65 -2.84 -13.21
N ILE A 24 -1.01 -2.63 -11.94
CA ILE A 24 -2.01 -1.61 -11.55
C ILE A 24 -1.51 -0.21 -11.93
N GLY A 25 -0.26 0.14 -11.61
CA GLY A 25 0.33 1.42 -11.99
C GLY A 25 0.36 1.64 -13.51
N PHE A 26 0.66 0.58 -14.28
CA PHE A 26 0.61 0.60 -15.73
C PHE A 26 -0.81 0.80 -16.28
N VAL A 27 -1.80 0.07 -15.75
CA VAL A 27 -3.21 0.22 -16.16
C VAL A 27 -3.74 1.60 -15.83
N ILE A 28 -3.34 2.18 -14.69
CA ILE A 28 -3.69 3.57 -14.34
C ILE A 28 -3.10 4.52 -15.38
N ALA A 29 -1.81 4.40 -15.70
CA ALA A 29 -1.18 5.25 -16.74
C ALA A 29 -1.83 5.09 -18.11
N TRP A 30 -2.32 3.88 -18.44
CA TRP A 30 -3.01 3.62 -19.70
C TRP A 30 -4.40 4.26 -19.74
N TRP A 31 -5.13 4.20 -18.62
CA TRP A 31 -6.50 4.69 -18.50
C TRP A 31 -6.57 6.22 -18.38
N ASP A 32 -5.73 6.79 -17.51
CA ASP A 32 -5.69 8.22 -17.22
C ASP A 32 -4.25 8.63 -16.85
N PRO A 33 -3.55 9.39 -17.71
CA PRO A 33 -2.17 9.80 -17.49
C PRO A 33 -2.02 10.94 -16.48
N ASP A 34 -3.07 11.25 -15.70
CA ASP A 34 -2.96 12.21 -14.61
C ASP A 34 -2.19 11.62 -13.41
N PRO A 35 -1.11 12.29 -12.93
CA PRO A 35 -0.28 11.78 -11.84
C PRO A 35 -1.01 11.76 -10.49
N ARG A 36 -2.19 12.39 -10.40
CA ARG A 36 -2.97 12.45 -9.16
C ARG A 36 -3.41 11.05 -8.70
N LEU A 37 -3.78 10.17 -9.62
CA LEU A 37 -4.25 8.82 -9.29
C LEU A 37 -3.13 7.94 -8.70
N ILE A 38 -1.94 8.00 -9.29
CA ILE A 38 -0.79 7.23 -8.80
C ILE A 38 -0.29 7.75 -7.45
N LEU A 39 -0.36 9.07 -7.23
CA LEU A 39 -0.03 9.68 -5.94
C LEU A 39 -1.03 9.29 -4.85
N ILE A 40 -2.33 9.27 -5.16
CA ILE A 40 -3.37 8.79 -4.22
C ILE A 40 -3.15 7.31 -3.89
N LEU A 41 -2.81 6.49 -4.88
CA LEU A 41 -2.52 5.07 -4.66
C LEU A 41 -1.28 4.88 -3.78
N ALA A 42 -0.14 5.48 -4.16
CA ALA A 42 1.10 5.33 -3.40
C ALA A 42 1.00 5.94 -1.99
N GLY A 43 0.45 7.15 -1.89
CA GLY A 43 0.27 7.87 -0.63
C GLY A 43 -0.77 7.22 0.28
N GLY A 44 -1.93 6.84 -0.26
CA GLY A 44 -3.00 6.17 0.49
C GLY A 44 -2.55 4.82 1.04
N LEU A 45 -1.80 4.04 0.25
CA LEU A 45 -1.30 2.74 0.70
C LEU A 45 -0.23 2.91 1.78
N SER A 46 0.72 3.83 1.56
CA SER A 46 1.81 4.08 2.50
C SER A 46 1.30 4.65 3.82
N CYS A 47 0.37 5.62 3.76
CA CYS A 47 -0.26 6.20 4.94
C CYS A 47 -1.13 5.15 5.66
N GLY A 48 -1.85 4.32 4.92
CA GLY A 48 -2.59 3.18 5.45
C GLY A 48 -1.69 2.24 6.26
N ILE A 49 -0.56 1.83 5.68
CA ILE A 49 0.36 0.86 6.29
C ILE A 49 1.12 1.45 7.48
N LEU A 50 1.65 2.68 7.35
CA LEU A 50 2.59 3.27 8.31
C LEU A 50 1.94 4.08 9.42
N LEU A 51 0.73 4.63 9.20
CA LEU A 51 0.05 5.47 10.18
C LEU A 51 -1.22 4.77 10.67
N LEU A 52 -2.22 4.60 9.79
CA LEU A 52 -3.54 4.10 10.20
C LEU A 52 -3.49 2.68 10.78
N GLY A 53 -2.68 1.79 10.20
CA GLY A 53 -2.52 0.42 10.66
C GLY A 53 -2.00 0.32 12.11
N PRO A 54 -0.86 0.94 12.45
CA PRO A 54 -0.36 1.01 13.82
C PRO A 54 -1.34 1.65 14.80
N TYR A 55 -2.04 2.72 14.39
CA TYR A 55 -3.08 3.35 15.22
C TYR A 55 -4.24 2.40 15.50
N ALA A 56 -4.72 1.67 14.49
CA ALA A 56 -5.77 0.67 14.66
C ALA A 56 -5.32 -0.46 15.61
N ALA A 57 -4.07 -0.93 15.47
CA ALA A 57 -3.50 -1.96 16.34
C ALA A 57 -3.40 -1.47 17.79
N ALA A 58 -2.88 -0.27 18.01
CA ALA A 58 -2.79 0.33 19.34
C ALA A 58 -4.17 0.50 19.98
N ALA A 59 -5.17 0.99 19.24
CA ALA A 59 -6.53 1.16 19.73
C ALA A 59 -7.18 -0.17 20.16
N LEU A 60 -7.02 -1.24 19.37
CA LEU A 60 -7.55 -2.57 19.71
C LEU A 60 -6.89 -3.18 20.94
N TYR A 61 -5.58 -2.99 21.12
CA TYR A 61 -4.86 -3.50 22.29
C TYR A 61 -5.13 -2.70 23.56
N MET A 62 -5.13 -1.36 23.48
CA MET A 62 -5.45 -0.48 24.61
C MET A 62 -6.85 -0.75 25.17
N THR A 63 -7.82 -0.94 24.27
CA THR A 63 -9.22 -1.14 24.67
C THR A 63 -9.53 -2.60 25.06
N ARG A 64 -8.56 -3.52 24.92
CA ARG A 64 -8.74 -4.98 25.11
C ARG A 64 -9.91 -5.59 24.33
N LEU A 65 -10.43 -4.90 23.31
CA LEU A 65 -11.56 -5.37 22.51
C LEU A 65 -11.23 -6.61 21.66
N GLN A 66 -9.97 -7.03 21.62
CA GLN A 66 -9.54 -8.24 20.93
C GLN A 66 -10.26 -9.53 21.43
N HIS A 67 -10.65 -9.57 22.70
CA HIS A 67 -11.40 -10.70 23.28
C HIS A 67 -12.90 -10.63 22.96
N ILE A 68 -13.41 -9.43 22.66
CA ILE A 68 -14.81 -9.21 22.34
C ILE A 68 -14.96 -9.41 20.83
N TRP A 69 -15.70 -10.46 20.44
CA TRP A 69 -16.07 -10.73 19.04
C TRP A 69 -15.03 -11.43 18.14
N ARG A 70 -14.21 -12.33 18.72
CA ARG A 70 -13.40 -13.33 17.97
C ARG A 70 -12.55 -12.75 16.82
N GLY A 71 -12.07 -11.51 16.93
CA GLY A 71 -11.20 -10.88 15.93
C GLY A 71 -11.88 -10.28 14.68
N HIS A 72 -13.21 -10.38 14.52
CA HIS A 72 -13.91 -9.70 13.41
C HIS A 72 -13.94 -8.18 13.57
N LEU A 73 -13.87 -7.71 14.82
CA LEU A 73 -13.82 -6.29 15.13
C LEU A 73 -12.60 -5.57 14.51
N ARG A 74 -11.51 -6.31 14.26
CA ARG A 74 -10.33 -5.81 13.54
C ARG A 74 -10.70 -5.19 12.20
N TRP A 75 -11.46 -5.92 11.40
CA TRP A 75 -11.84 -5.49 10.06
C TRP A 75 -12.74 -4.27 10.12
N LEU A 76 -13.70 -4.27 11.03
CA LEU A 76 -14.64 -3.17 11.18
C LEU A 76 -13.93 -1.89 11.64
N LEU A 77 -13.00 -1.99 12.61
CA LEU A 77 -12.23 -0.85 13.06
C LEU A 77 -11.30 -0.32 11.97
N CYS A 78 -10.58 -1.19 11.26
CA CYS A 78 -9.69 -0.78 10.16
C CYS A 78 -10.46 -0.09 9.03
N LEU A 79 -11.62 -0.64 8.63
CA LEU A 79 -12.48 -0.06 7.61
C LEU A 79 -13.02 1.30 8.06
N LEU A 80 -13.50 1.41 9.30
CA LEU A 80 -14.08 2.63 9.82
C LEU A 80 -13.01 3.74 9.94
N LEU A 81 -11.81 3.40 10.40
CA LEU A 81 -10.67 4.33 10.48
C LEU A 81 -10.21 4.80 9.08
N ALA A 82 -10.09 3.87 8.13
CA ALA A 82 -9.69 4.17 6.76
C ALA A 82 -10.72 5.04 6.04
N LEU A 83 -12.01 4.67 6.10
CA LEU A 83 -13.10 5.40 5.45
C LEU A 83 -13.32 6.78 6.08
N SER A 84 -13.27 6.89 7.41
CA SER A 84 -13.40 8.20 8.09
C SER A 84 -12.24 9.13 7.72
N SER A 85 -11.02 8.60 7.65
CA SER A 85 -9.84 9.39 7.25
C SER A 85 -9.94 9.85 5.80
N VAL A 86 -10.39 8.97 4.90
CA VAL A 86 -10.64 9.32 3.49
C VAL A 86 -11.76 10.34 3.36
N ALA A 87 -12.85 10.22 4.13
CA ALA A 87 -13.95 11.19 4.13
C ALA A 87 -13.51 12.57 4.65
N LEU A 88 -12.67 12.61 5.69
CA LEU A 88 -12.06 13.85 6.17
C LEU A 88 -11.17 14.47 5.11
N LEU A 89 -10.27 13.70 4.47
CA LEU A 89 -9.41 14.20 3.39
C LEU A 89 -10.22 14.70 2.18
N ASP A 90 -11.29 14.00 1.82
CA ASP A 90 -12.21 14.40 0.74
C ASP A 90 -12.83 15.78 1.02
N SER A 91 -13.20 16.06 2.28
CA SER A 91 -13.77 17.36 2.67
C SER A 91 -12.81 18.56 2.50
N PHE A 92 -11.50 18.31 2.50
CA PHE A 92 -10.50 19.37 2.27
C PHE A 92 -10.10 19.47 0.80
N ILE A 93 -9.82 18.32 0.15
CA ILE A 93 -9.18 18.28 -1.17
C ILE A 93 -10.21 18.26 -2.31
N HIS A 94 -11.47 17.91 -2.02
CA HIS A 94 -12.57 17.79 -2.99
C HIS A 94 -12.22 16.86 -4.15
N TRP A 95 -12.09 15.55 -3.87
CA TRP A 95 -11.68 14.57 -4.86
C TRP A 95 -12.80 14.23 -5.85
N SER A 96 -12.40 13.81 -7.06
CA SER A 96 -13.35 13.21 -8.00
C SER A 96 -13.84 11.85 -7.48
N THR A 97 -14.98 11.38 -7.98
CA THR A 97 -15.56 10.10 -7.53
C THR A 97 -14.59 8.92 -7.71
N ALA A 98 -13.85 8.88 -8.81
CA ALA A 98 -12.84 7.85 -9.07
C ALA A 98 -11.66 7.93 -8.08
N GLN A 99 -11.16 9.14 -7.82
CA GLN A 99 -10.10 9.39 -6.85
C GLN A 99 -10.51 8.98 -5.43
N ARG A 100 -11.74 9.28 -5.04
CA ARG A 100 -12.29 8.91 -3.73
C ARG A 100 -12.43 7.40 -3.57
N ILE A 101 -12.95 6.69 -4.58
CA ILE A 101 -13.09 5.23 -4.53
C ILE A 101 -11.69 4.57 -4.47
N LEU A 102 -10.74 5.08 -5.25
CA LEU A 102 -9.36 4.61 -5.22
C LEU A 102 -8.72 4.86 -3.85
N ALA A 103 -8.85 6.07 -3.31
CA ALA A 103 -8.35 6.41 -1.98
C ALA A 103 -8.96 5.51 -0.89
N ALA A 104 -10.28 5.31 -0.91
CA ALA A 104 -10.99 4.46 0.05
C ALA A 104 -10.51 3.00 -0.01
N SER A 105 -10.46 2.42 -1.21
CA SER A 105 -10.05 1.02 -1.38
C SER A 105 -8.59 0.80 -0.96
N VAL A 106 -7.69 1.68 -1.41
CA VAL A 106 -6.26 1.58 -1.10
C VAL A 106 -5.99 1.86 0.38
N ALA A 107 -6.65 2.83 1.00
CA ALA A 107 -6.52 3.10 2.43
C ALA A 107 -7.01 1.90 3.25
N CYS A 108 -8.14 1.28 2.90
CA CYS A 108 -8.63 0.09 3.59
C CYS A 108 -7.61 -1.06 3.53
N VAL A 109 -7.08 -1.36 2.34
CA VAL A 109 -6.06 -2.41 2.17
C VAL A 109 -4.80 -2.06 2.97
N GLY A 110 -4.33 -0.81 2.86
CA GLY A 110 -3.14 -0.35 3.57
C GLY A 110 -3.28 -0.45 5.08
N THR A 111 -4.41 0.01 5.64
CA THR A 111 -4.68 -0.03 7.09
C THR A 111 -4.74 -1.46 7.62
N VAL A 112 -5.38 -2.39 6.90
CA VAL A 112 -5.43 -3.80 7.32
C VAL A 112 -4.04 -4.44 7.28
N VAL A 113 -3.28 -4.22 6.21
CA VAL A 113 -1.92 -4.74 6.07
C VAL A 113 -1.00 -4.15 7.14
N GLY A 114 -1.08 -2.84 7.38
CA GLY A 114 -0.30 -2.15 8.43
C GLY A 114 -0.65 -2.62 9.83
N HIS A 115 -1.93 -2.84 10.11
CA HIS A 115 -2.37 -3.41 11.38
C HIS A 115 -1.73 -4.78 11.62
N ASP A 116 -1.83 -5.68 10.65
CA ASP A 116 -1.30 -7.05 10.79
C ASP A 116 0.23 -7.05 10.86
N ALA A 117 0.90 -6.16 10.12
CA ALA A 117 2.34 -5.96 10.22
C ALA A 117 2.77 -5.45 11.61
N THR A 118 2.02 -4.50 12.19
CA THR A 118 2.29 -3.97 13.52
C THR A 118 2.17 -5.04 14.59
N LEU A 119 1.14 -5.90 14.50
CA LEU A 119 0.98 -7.02 15.43
C LEU A 119 2.10 -8.07 15.31
N ALA A 120 2.59 -8.30 14.10
CA ALA A 120 3.68 -9.23 13.86
C ALA A 120 5.04 -8.69 14.36
N VAL A 121 5.28 -7.38 14.24
CA VAL A 121 6.50 -6.73 14.77
C VAL A 121 6.50 -6.71 16.29
N LEU A 122 5.35 -6.47 16.92
CA LEU A 122 5.24 -6.44 18.38
C LEU A 122 5.18 -7.84 19.02
N GLU A 123 5.28 -8.92 18.23
CA GLU A 123 5.18 -10.32 18.67
C GLU A 123 3.88 -10.65 19.46
N LEU A 124 2.87 -9.77 19.40
CA LEU A 124 1.63 -9.92 20.16
C LEU A 124 0.75 -11.07 19.63
N ARG A 125 1.09 -11.62 18.47
CA ARG A 125 0.47 -12.81 17.88
C ARG A 125 1.44 -13.99 17.99
N SER A 126 1.09 -15.00 18.78
CA SER A 126 1.95 -16.19 19.04
C SER A 126 2.31 -17.05 17.81
N SER A 127 1.79 -16.71 16.62
CA SER A 127 1.97 -17.46 15.37
C SER A 127 2.88 -16.77 14.35
N ALA A 128 3.32 -15.53 14.58
CA ALA A 128 4.16 -14.80 13.63
C ALA A 128 5.60 -14.78 14.16
N GLY A 129 6.51 -15.49 13.49
CA GLY A 129 7.94 -15.38 13.79
C GLY A 129 8.44 -13.94 13.63
N ARG A 130 9.58 -13.61 14.26
CA ARG A 130 10.18 -12.26 14.26
C ARG A 130 10.10 -11.58 12.89
N VAL A 131 9.32 -10.51 12.85
CA VAL A 131 9.24 -9.59 11.71
C VAL A 131 10.09 -8.37 12.03
N ASP A 132 11.10 -8.11 11.19
CA ASP A 132 11.93 -6.91 11.32
C ASP A 132 11.09 -5.64 11.11
N ALA A 133 11.13 -4.73 12.07
CA ALA A 133 10.45 -3.44 11.98
C ALA A 133 10.89 -2.63 10.73
N TRP A 134 12.15 -2.78 10.33
CA TRP A 134 12.68 -2.15 9.13
C TRP A 134 12.00 -2.63 7.85
N MET A 135 11.61 -3.92 7.78
CA MET A 135 10.88 -4.45 6.63
C MET A 135 9.47 -3.87 6.53
N VAL A 136 8.82 -3.57 7.66
CA VAL A 136 7.49 -2.94 7.68
C VAL A 136 7.55 -1.51 7.15
N GLY A 137 8.64 -0.80 7.40
CA GLY A 137 8.90 0.54 6.85
C GLY A 137 9.25 0.53 5.36
N LEU A 138 10.13 -0.37 4.94
CA LEU A 138 10.61 -0.44 3.56
C LEU A 138 9.57 -1.00 2.58
N PHE A 139 8.72 -1.91 3.03
CA PHE A 139 7.71 -2.55 2.19
C PHE A 139 6.77 -1.56 1.48
N PRO A 140 6.09 -0.61 2.15
CA PRO A 140 5.24 0.37 1.48
C PRO A 140 6.02 1.25 0.51
N VAL A 141 7.29 1.56 0.80
CA VAL A 141 8.17 2.31 -0.12
C VAL A 141 8.41 1.52 -1.40
N PHE A 142 8.77 0.24 -1.29
CA PHE A 142 8.97 -0.62 -2.47
C PHE A 142 7.68 -0.81 -3.27
N VAL A 143 6.53 -0.93 -2.60
CA VAL A 143 5.24 -1.06 -3.27
C VAL A 143 4.87 0.24 -4.00
N GLY A 144 5.07 1.40 -3.37
CA GLY A 144 4.86 2.70 -4.00
C GLY A 144 5.78 2.94 -5.20
N LEU A 145 7.06 2.61 -5.06
CA LEU A 145 8.04 2.67 -6.16
C LEU A 145 7.68 1.71 -7.31
N SER A 146 7.18 0.51 -7.00
CA SER A 146 6.71 -0.45 -8.00
C SER A 146 5.52 0.08 -8.79
N ALA A 147 4.57 0.74 -8.11
CA ALA A 147 3.43 1.39 -8.76
C ALA A 147 3.89 2.53 -9.68
N LEU A 148 4.79 3.40 -9.19
CA LEU A 148 5.38 4.49 -9.96
C LEU A 148 6.17 3.97 -11.16
N ALA A 149 6.94 2.89 -11.01
CA ALA A 149 7.66 2.26 -12.10
C ALA A 149 6.71 1.74 -13.19
N GLY A 150 5.59 1.13 -12.79
CA GLY A 150 4.53 0.71 -13.70
C GLY A 150 3.95 1.90 -14.47
N TYR A 151 3.62 2.97 -13.76
CA TYR A 151 3.10 4.20 -14.34
C TYR A 151 4.07 4.84 -15.35
N CYS A 152 5.35 4.97 -14.99
CA CYS A 152 6.37 5.58 -15.84
C CYS A 152 6.75 4.73 -17.07
N SER A 153 6.54 3.41 -17.02
CA SER A 153 6.95 2.50 -18.11
C SER A 153 6.22 2.78 -19.43
N LEU A 154 5.00 3.30 -19.37
CA LEU A 154 4.20 3.67 -20.54
C LEU A 154 4.78 4.89 -21.26
N GLY A 155 5.13 5.94 -20.51
CA GLY A 155 5.81 7.12 -21.04
C GLY A 155 7.18 6.80 -21.64
N PHE A 156 7.92 5.90 -21.00
CA PHE A 156 9.19 5.40 -21.54
C PHE A 156 9.00 4.65 -22.87
N GLY A 157 8.00 3.76 -22.95
CA GLY A 157 7.69 3.00 -24.17
C GLY A 157 7.31 3.89 -25.34
N ILE A 158 6.45 4.90 -25.11
CA ILE A 158 6.05 5.87 -26.14
C ILE A 158 7.26 6.70 -26.60
N GLY A 159 8.08 7.19 -25.67
CA GLY A 159 9.29 7.94 -26.00
C GLY A 159 10.28 7.12 -26.82
N ALA A 160 10.54 5.88 -26.43
CA ALA A 160 11.41 4.97 -27.16
C ALA A 160 10.89 4.70 -28.59
N TYR A 161 9.58 4.51 -28.76
CA TYR A 161 8.97 4.33 -30.08
C TYR A 161 9.18 5.56 -30.98
N GLN A 162 9.02 6.78 -30.44
CA GLN A 162 9.26 8.01 -31.21
C GLN A 162 10.73 8.15 -31.61
N VAL A 163 11.66 7.82 -30.72
CA VAL A 163 13.10 7.83 -31.03
C VAL A 163 13.42 6.84 -32.15
N VAL A 164 12.96 5.59 -32.05
CA VAL A 164 13.18 4.58 -33.11
C VAL A 164 12.56 5.04 -34.43
N ARG A 165 11.35 5.60 -34.41
CA ARG A 165 10.70 6.14 -35.60
C ARG A 165 11.51 7.28 -36.22
N ALA A 166 12.13 8.14 -35.41
CA ALA A 166 12.97 9.25 -35.90
C ALA A 166 14.32 8.79 -36.49
N PHE A 167 14.79 7.58 -36.17
CA PHE A 167 15.99 7.00 -36.76
C PHE A 167 15.72 6.12 -37.99
N VAL A 168 14.49 5.61 -38.14
CA VAL A 168 14.09 4.70 -39.23
C VAL A 168 13.34 5.42 -40.36
N GLY A 169 12.78 6.61 -40.11
CA GLY A 169 12.17 7.49 -41.11
C GLY A 169 13.09 8.63 -41.52
#